data_AF-A0A3A1QXB3-F1
#
_entry.id   AF-A0A3A1QXB3-F1
#
_cell.length_a   1.000
_cell.length_b   1.000
_cell.length_c   1.000
_cell.angle_alpha   90.00
_cell.angle_beta   90.00
_cell.angle_gamma   90.00
#
_symmetry.space_group_name_H-M   'P 1'
#
loop_
_entity.id
_entity.type
_entity.pdbx_description
1 polymer ?
#
loop_
_entity_poly.entity_id
_entity_poly.type
_entity_poly.pdbx_seq_one_letter_code
_entity_poly.pdbx_strand_id
1 'polypeptide(L)'
;MDRQNLKIFTKVSYILAIIIIFSLLLMIITPARIFVVLISLSLLAFPVSIISMFSQEPLLKRLFALFGNLLPAGLFFYAVLMDFIDEFFRSAP
;
A
#
# COMPACT_ATOMS: atom_id res chain seq x y z
N MET A 1 7.42 18.43 14.90
CA MET A 1 7.56 17.04 15.36
C MET A 1 9.03 16.77 15.64
N ASP A 2 9.33 16.06 16.73
CA ASP A 2 10.71 15.67 17.01
C ASP A 2 11.30 14.78 15.92
N ARG A 3 12.57 15.01 15.60
CA ARG A 3 13.31 14.25 14.58
C ARG A 3 13.33 12.75 14.88
N GLN A 4 13.39 12.39 16.16
CA GLN A 4 13.32 10.99 16.60
C GLN A 4 11.96 10.36 16.25
N ASN A 5 10.86 11.09 16.41
CA ASN A 5 9.53 10.59 16.09
C ASN A 5 9.39 10.33 14.58
N LEU A 6 9.86 11.25 13.73
CA LEU A 6 9.85 11.06 12.26
C LEU A 6 10.65 9.84 11.80
N LYS A 7 11.75 9.54 12.50
CA LYS A 7 12.55 8.33 12.25
C LYS A 7 11.78 7.06 12.62
N ILE A 8 11.04 7.08 13.73
CA ILE A 8 10.17 5.96 14.14
C ILE A 8 9.06 5.75 13.12
N PHE A 9 8.36 6.82 12.69
CA PHE A 9 7.33 6.72 11.65
C PHE A 9 7.87 6.10 10.36
N THR A 10 9.08 6.49 9.95
CA THR A 10 9.70 5.92 8.76
C THR A 10 10.04 4.44 8.91
N LYS A 11 10.56 4.02 10.07
CA LYS A 11 10.81 2.60 10.35
C LYS A 11 9.53 1.78 10.35
N VAL A 12 8.49 2.27 11.03
CA VAL A 12 7.18 1.60 11.08
C VAL A 12 6.59 1.50 9.68
N SER A 13 6.57 2.60 8.93
CA SER A 13 6.06 2.64 7.56
C SER A 13 6.79 1.66 6.65
N TYR A 14 8.11 1.56 6.79
CA TYR A 14 8.94 0.67 5.98
C TYR A 14 8.69 -0.82 6.31
N ILE A 15 8.55 -1.15 7.59
CA ILE A 15 8.20 -2.51 8.03
C ILE A 15 6.81 -2.91 7.52
N LEU A 16 5.83 -2.01 7.61
CA LEU A 16 4.49 -2.24 7.06
C LEU A 16 4.53 -2.50 5.56
N ALA A 17 5.35 -1.74 4.81
CA ALA A 17 5.49 -1.95 3.37
C ALA A 17 6.06 -3.33 3.03
N ILE A 18 7.05 -3.81 3.80
CA ILE A 18 7.59 -5.17 3.63
C ILE A 18 6.53 -6.23 3.90
N ILE A 19 5.80 -6.10 5.01
CA ILE A 19 4.72 -7.04 5.37
C ILE A 19 3.68 -7.08 4.25
N ILE A 20 3.25 -5.91 3.76
CA ILE A 20 2.28 -5.80 2.68
C ILE A 20 2.76 -6.51 1.42
N ILE A 21 4.00 -6.25 0.98
CA ILE A 21 4.57 -6.86 -0.22
C ILE A 21 4.67 -8.38 -0.06
N PHE A 22 5.14 -8.86 1.10
CA PHE A 22 5.26 -10.29 1.35
C PHE A 22 3.89 -10.98 1.39
N SER A 23 2.90 -10.35 2.04
CA SER A 23 1.53 -10.85 2.06
C SER A 23 0.87 -10.83 0.69
N LEU A 24 1.16 -9.84 -0.16
CA LEU A 24 0.71 -9.82 -1.56
C LEU A 24 1.25 -11.02 -2.34
N LEU A 25 2.51 -11.42 -2.13
CA LEU A 25 3.07 -12.64 -2.75
C LEU A 25 2.35 -13.91 -2.28
N LEU A 26 1.96 -13.96 -0.99
CA LEU A 26 1.24 -15.10 -0.43
C LEU A 26 -0.22 -15.20 -0.89
N MET A 27 -0.81 -14.13 -1.43
CA MET A 27 -2.18 -14.15 -1.95
C MET A 27 -2.40 -15.15 -3.07
N ILE A 28 -1.34 -15.56 -3.78
CA ILE A 28 -1.39 -16.62 -4.79
C ILE A 28 -2.00 -17.91 -4.23
N ILE A 29 -1.83 -18.17 -2.93
CA ILE A 29 -2.26 -19.40 -2.27
C ILE A 29 -3.58 -19.20 -1.50
N THR A 30 -3.82 -18.02 -0.93
CA THR A 30 -5.00 -17.74 -0.07
C THR A 30 -5.62 -16.37 -0.40
N PRO A 31 -6.53 -16.28 -1.38
CA PRO A 31 -6.82 -15.01 -2.05
C PRO A 31 -7.73 -14.06 -1.27
N ALA A 32 -8.87 -14.50 -0.73
CA ALA A 32 -9.93 -13.57 -0.35
C ALA A 32 -9.72 -12.85 1.00
N ARG A 33 -9.43 -13.60 2.08
CA ARG A 33 -9.35 -13.03 3.44
C ARG A 33 -8.10 -12.17 3.65
N ILE A 34 -6.99 -12.57 3.04
CA ILE A 34 -5.71 -11.86 3.14
C ILE A 34 -5.82 -10.49 2.43
N PHE A 35 -6.54 -10.41 1.31
CA PHE A 35 -6.69 -9.16 0.57
C PHE A 35 -7.42 -8.07 1.37
N VAL A 36 -8.53 -8.41 2.02
CA VAL A 36 -9.30 -7.45 2.82
C VAL A 36 -8.46 -6.89 3.97
N VAL A 37 -7.66 -7.76 4.61
CA VAL A 37 -6.72 -7.35 5.67
C VAL A 37 -5.64 -6.43 5.10
N LEU A 38 -5.11 -6.72 3.91
CA LEU A 38 -4.10 -5.89 3.27
C LEU A 38 -4.60 -4.51 2.86
N ILE A 39 -5.82 -4.42 2.32
CA ILE A 39 -6.46 -3.12 2.01
C ILE A 39 -6.65 -2.31 3.30
N SER A 40 -7.17 -2.95 4.36
CA SER A 40 -7.37 -2.28 5.65
C SER A 40 -6.04 -1.78 6.23
N LEU A 41 -4.98 -2.58 6.15
CA LEU A 41 -3.65 -2.21 6.60
C LEU A 41 -3.05 -1.07 5.75
N SER A 42 -3.26 -1.11 4.43
CA SER A 42 -2.81 -0.08 3.48
C SER A 42 -3.43 1.29 3.79
N LEU A 43 -4.74 1.34 4.10
CA LEU A 43 -5.43 2.57 4.47
C LEU A 43 -4.85 3.21 5.74
N LEU A 44 -4.39 2.40 6.70
CA LEU A 44 -3.72 2.89 7.92
C LEU A 44 -2.25 3.24 7.68
N ALA A 45 -1.56 2.47 6.83
CA ALA A 45 -0.14 2.62 6.56
C ALA A 45 0.17 3.80 5.62
N PHE A 46 -0.80 4.24 4.82
CA PHE A 46 -0.63 5.33 3.86
C PHE A 46 -0.47 6.73 4.52
N PRO A 47 -1.30 7.16 5.50
CA PRO A 47 -1.03 8.39 6.23
C PRO A 47 0.32 8.38 6.94
N VAL A 48 0.72 7.22 7.49
CA VAL A 48 2.01 7.04 8.15
C VAL A 48 3.17 7.18 7.16
N SER A 49 3.01 6.68 5.93
CA SER A 49 4.03 6.82 4.89
C SER A 49 4.13 8.25 4.35
N ILE A 50 3.04 9.01 4.28
CA ILE A 50 3.07 10.45 3.98
C ILE A 50 3.87 11.20 5.05
N ILE A 51 3.61 10.95 6.33
CA ILE A 51 4.34 11.58 7.43
C ILE A 51 5.84 11.21 7.38
N SER A 52 6.15 9.98 6.97
CA SER A 52 7.53 9.50 6.84
C SER A 52 8.37 10.28 5.81
N MET A 53 7.74 10.93 4.83
CA MET A 53 8.44 11.71 3.79
C MET A 53 9.19 12.92 4.34
N PHE A 54 8.77 13.45 5.49
CA PHE A 54 9.42 14.58 6.16
C PHE A 54 10.61 14.16 7.03
N SER A 55 10.94 12.86 7.12
CA SER A 55 12.10 12.38 7.88
C SER A 55 13.42 12.59 7.14
N GLN A 56 14.53 12.58 7.89
CA GLN A 56 15.89 12.60 7.33
C GLN A 56 16.44 11.20 6.99
N GLU A 57 15.60 10.16 6.96
CA GLU A 57 16.01 8.84 6.46
C GLU A 57 16.24 8.88 4.93
N PRO A 58 17.02 7.93 4.39
CA PRO A 58 17.29 7.86 2.95
C PRO A 58 16.02 7.93 2.11
N LEU A 59 16.04 8.78 1.09
CA LEU A 59 14.89 9.05 0.21
C LEU A 59 14.30 7.75 -0.39
N LEU A 60 15.17 6.80 -0.74
CA LEU A 60 14.77 5.48 -1.24
C LEU A 60 13.89 4.71 -0.24
N LYS A 61 14.22 4.71 1.06
CA LYS A 61 13.40 4.03 2.08
C LYS A 61 12.02 4.66 2.21
N ARG A 62 11.95 5.99 2.13
CA ARG A 62 10.68 6.73 2.25
C ARG A 62 9.79 6.48 1.04
N LEU A 63 10.35 6.51 -0.17
CA LEU A 63 9.62 6.17 -1.40
C LEU A 63 9.15 4.72 -1.38
N PHE A 64 10.03 3.79 -0.99
CA PHE A 64 9.66 2.38 -0.87
C PHE A 64 8.50 2.18 0.10
N ALA A 65 8.54 2.85 1.25
CA ALA A 65 7.46 2.79 2.24
C ALA A 65 6.16 3.40 1.71
N LEU A 66 6.23 4.53 0.99
CA LEU A 66 5.06 5.18 0.38
C LEU A 66 4.40 4.29 -0.68
N PHE A 67 5.16 3.86 -1.69
CA PHE A 67 4.63 3.06 -2.79
C PHE A 67 4.25 1.65 -2.34
N GLY A 68 5.05 1.03 -1.48
CA GLY A 68 4.76 -0.30 -0.94
C GLY A 68 3.45 -0.32 -0.13
N ASN A 69 3.22 0.70 0.72
CA ASN A 69 1.97 0.82 1.46
C ASN A 69 0.77 1.19 0.57
N LEU A 70 0.99 1.82 -0.59
CA LEU A 70 -0.07 2.18 -1.53
C LEU A 70 -0.51 1.02 -2.43
N LEU A 71 0.34 0.00 -2.62
CA LEU A 71 0.10 -1.12 -3.54
C LEU A 71 -1.29 -1.78 -3.38
N PRO A 72 -1.75 -2.19 -2.17
CA PRO A 72 -3.04 -2.86 -2.04
C PRO A 72 -4.21 -1.96 -2.45
N ALA A 73 -4.19 -0.68 -2.05
CA ALA A 73 -5.20 0.28 -2.44
C ALA A 73 -5.17 0.56 -3.95
N GLY A 74 -3.97 0.65 -4.56
CA GLY A 74 -3.80 0.81 -6.00
C GLY A 74 -4.34 -0.37 -6.80
N LEU A 75 -4.08 -1.60 -6.34
CA LEU A 75 -4.64 -2.82 -6.94
C LEU A 75 -6.16 -2.87 -6.83
N PHE A 76 -6.71 -2.51 -5.66
CA PHE A 76 -8.16 -2.42 -5.48
C PHE A 76 -8.79 -1.40 -6.41
N PHE A 77 -8.22 -0.19 -6.48
CA PHE A 77 -8.71 0.86 -7.36
C PHE A 77 -8.64 0.45 -8.84
N TYR A 78 -7.56 -0.21 -9.25
CA TYR A 78 -7.40 -0.76 -10.59
C TYR A 78 -8.48 -1.80 -10.92
N ALA A 79 -8.77 -2.73 -10.00
CA ALA A 79 -9.82 -3.73 -10.19
C ALA A 79 -11.20 -3.07 -10.38
N VAL A 80 -11.56 -2.11 -9.52
CA VAL A 80 -12.82 -1.36 -9.63
C VAL A 80 -12.90 -0.59 -10.96
N LEU A 81 -11.79 0.02 -11.39
CA LEU A 81 -11.71 0.71 -12.68
C LEU A 81 -11.92 -0.23 -13.86
N MET A 82 -11.33 -1.43 -13.81
CA MET A 82 -11.48 -2.41 -14.86
C MET A 82 -12.91 -2.94 -14.92
N ASP A 83 -13.54 -3.24 -13.78
CA ASP A 83 -14.95 -3.64 -13.75
C ASP A 83 -15.86 -2.53 -14.31
N PHE A 84 -15.57 -1.27 -13.99
CA PHE A 84 -16.29 -0.14 -14.57
C PHE A 84 -16.08 -0.03 -16.09
N ILE A 85 -14.84 -0.19 -16.56
CA ILE A 85 -14.54 -0.14 -17.98
C ILE A 85 -15.26 -1.28 -18.72
N ASP A 86 -15.24 -2.48 -18.16
CA ASP A 86 -15.89 -3.63 -18.75
C ASP A 86 -17.41 -3.45 -18.80
N GLU A 87 -18.05 -2.91 -17.76
CA GLU A 87 -19.51 -2.69 -17.75
C GLU A 87 -19.96 -1.62 -18.77
N PHE A 88 -19.21 -0.51 -18.89
CA PHE A 88 -19.66 0.66 -19.66
C PHE A 88 -19.07 0.78 -21.06
N PHE A 89 -17.91 0.18 -21.31
CA PHE A 89 -17.18 0.34 -22.58
C PHE A 89 -16.98 -0.97 -23.34
N ARG A 90 -17.20 -2.13 -22.72
CA ARG A 90 -17.16 -3.40 -23.43
C ARG A 90 -18.44 -3.55 -24.25
N SER A 91 -18.32 -3.33 -25.55
CA SER A 91 -19.36 -3.69 -26.50
C SER A 91 -19.66 -5.18 -26.40
N ALA A 92 -20.95 -5.53 -26.41
CA ALA A 92 -21.41 -6.91 -26.57
C ALA A 92 -20.72 -7.53 -27.79
N PRO A 93 -20.43 -8.86 -27.78
CA PRO A 93 -19.82 -9.53 -28.92
C PRO A 93 -20.61 -9.32 -30.22
#